data_AF-A0A2T6LQF6-F1
#
_entry.id   AF-A0A2T6LQF6-F1
#
_cell.length_a   1.000
_cell.length_b   1.000
_cell.length_c   1.000
_cell.angle_alpha   90.00
_cell.angle_beta   90.00
_cell.angle_gamma   90.00
#
_symmetry.space_group_name_H-M   'P 1'
#
loop_
_entity.id
_entity.type
_entity.pdbx_description
1 polymer ?
#
loop_
_entity_poly.entity_id
_entity_poly.type
_entity_poly.pdbx_seq_one_letter_code
_entity_poly.pdbx_strand_id
1 'polypeptide(L)'
;MAFSKRRRAAALKKVLDGLSKGIPLAVICREEGMPCDDTVRAWADADQEIARAIARARELGFDAIAMDALAIIDEEPEHVITTIGEDRTERRIDSASVKRAKNRFEARLKLLAKWDPKRYGELIKHGNADGSNFDLASEVEAARRRVSGGA
;
A
#
# COMPACT_ATOMS: atom_id res chain seq x y z
N MET A 1 -13.62 1.21 -27.00
CA MET A 1 -14.55 0.11 -27.36
C MET A 1 -15.53 -0.10 -26.22
N ALA A 2 -16.83 -0.18 -26.49
CA ALA A 2 -17.81 -0.43 -25.43
C ALA A 2 -17.76 -1.89 -24.97
N PHE A 3 -17.57 -2.13 -23.68
CA PHE A 3 -17.67 -3.48 -23.10
C PHE A 3 -19.13 -3.93 -23.09
N SER A 4 -19.42 -5.13 -23.59
CA SER A 4 -20.74 -5.73 -23.40
C SER A 4 -21.02 -5.94 -21.90
N LYS A 5 -22.31 -5.94 -21.50
CA LYS A 5 -22.71 -6.10 -20.09
C LYS A 5 -22.05 -7.32 -19.42
N ARG A 6 -22.01 -8.46 -20.12
CA ARG A 6 -21.37 -9.70 -19.64
C ARG A 6 -19.85 -9.54 -19.50
N ARG A 7 -19.16 -8.94 -20.48
CA ARG A 7 -17.70 -8.71 -20.41
C ARG A 7 -17.34 -7.71 -19.31
N ARG A 8 -18.13 -6.65 -19.13
CA ARG A 8 -17.95 -5.69 -18.02
C ARG A 8 -18.06 -6.38 -16.66
N ALA A 9 -19.09 -7.20 -16.46
CA ALA A 9 -19.27 -7.94 -15.21
C ALA A 9 -18.10 -8.90 -14.93
N ALA A 10 -17.62 -9.63 -15.94
CA ALA A 10 -16.47 -10.52 -15.80
C ALA A 10 -15.17 -9.75 -15.48
N ALA A 11 -14.93 -8.63 -16.15
CA ALA A 11 -13.77 -7.77 -15.90
C ALA A 11 -13.82 -7.18 -14.48
N LEU A 12 -14.99 -6.68 -14.05
CA LEU A 12 -15.18 -6.17 -12.68
C LEU A 12 -14.91 -7.25 -11.64
N LYS A 13 -15.43 -8.47 -11.82
CA LYS A 13 -15.13 -9.58 -10.91
C LYS A 13 -13.62 -9.81 -10.80
N LYS A 14 -12.90 -9.85 -11.92
CA LYS A 14 -11.44 -10.03 -11.93
C LYS A 14 -10.70 -8.87 -11.26
N VAL A 15 -11.14 -7.64 -11.46
CA VAL A 15 -10.62 -6.46 -10.76
C VAL A 15 -10.81 -6.58 -9.26
N LEU A 16 -12.01 -6.91 -8.80
CA LEU A 16 -12.31 -7.06 -7.37
C LEU A 16 -11.51 -8.20 -6.73
N ASP A 17 -11.42 -9.35 -7.41
CA ASP A 17 -10.65 -10.51 -6.95
C ASP A 17 -9.13 -10.23 -6.91
N GLY A 18 -8.61 -9.42 -7.83
CA GLY A 18 -7.19 -9.06 -7.84
C GLY A 18 -6.86 -8.00 -6.79
N LEU A 19 -7.69 -6.97 -6.67
CA LEU A 19 -7.52 -5.91 -5.69
C LEU A 19 -7.56 -6.45 -4.26
N SER A 20 -8.49 -7.37 -3.96
CA SER A 20 -8.58 -8.02 -2.64
C SER A 20 -7.38 -8.88 -2.27
N LYS A 21 -6.56 -9.27 -3.26
CA LYS A 21 -5.28 -9.96 -3.06
C LYS A 21 -4.09 -9.01 -3.04
N GLY A 22 -4.33 -7.70 -3.03
CA GLY A 22 -3.26 -6.69 -3.00
C GLY A 22 -2.62 -6.40 -4.36
N ILE A 23 -3.19 -6.89 -5.47
CA ILE A 23 -2.64 -6.64 -6.80
C ILE A 23 -3.09 -5.25 -7.28
N PRO A 24 -2.18 -4.35 -7.69
CA PRO A 24 -2.56 -3.02 -8.16
C PRO A 24 -3.43 -3.07 -9.42
N LEU A 25 -4.40 -2.16 -9.52
CA LEU A 25 -5.33 -2.08 -10.66
C LEU A 25 -4.61 -2.01 -12.02
N ALA A 26 -3.54 -1.21 -12.10
CA ALA A 26 -2.74 -1.09 -13.32
C ALA A 26 -2.08 -2.42 -13.75
N VAL A 27 -1.77 -3.31 -12.80
CA VAL A 27 -1.23 -4.65 -13.11
C VAL A 27 -2.35 -5.54 -13.62
N ILE A 28 -3.50 -5.54 -12.95
CA ILE A 28 -4.69 -6.33 -13.36
C ILE A 28 -5.14 -5.94 -14.78
N CYS A 29 -5.19 -4.63 -15.06
CA CYS A 29 -5.61 -4.09 -16.35
C CYS A 29 -4.63 -4.34 -17.51
N ARG A 30 -3.41 -4.80 -17.24
CA ARG A 30 -2.44 -5.19 -18.29
C ARG A 30 -2.68 -6.59 -18.82
N GLU A 31 -3.47 -7.41 -18.13
CA GLU A 31 -3.76 -8.77 -18.56
C GLU A 31 -4.60 -8.77 -19.86
N GLU A 32 -4.38 -9.80 -20.69
CA GLU A 32 -5.08 -9.92 -21.96
C GLU A 32 -6.60 -9.94 -21.77
N GLY A 33 -7.31 -9.16 -22.60
CA GLY A 33 -8.76 -9.06 -22.56
C GLY A 33 -9.33 -8.15 -21.46
N MET A 34 -8.48 -7.53 -20.63
CA MET A 34 -8.90 -6.57 -19.61
C MET A 34 -9.10 -5.15 -20.17
N PRO A 35 -10.01 -4.35 -19.58
CA PRO A 35 -10.09 -2.92 -19.85
C PRO A 35 -8.85 -2.20 -19.34
N CYS A 36 -8.53 -1.04 -19.93
CA CYS A 36 -7.53 -0.14 -19.34
C CYS A 36 -8.01 0.44 -18.00
N ASP A 37 -7.07 0.94 -17.20
CA ASP A 37 -7.34 1.51 -15.87
C ASP A 37 -8.41 2.62 -15.93
N ASP A 38 -8.28 3.55 -16.88
CA ASP A 38 -9.24 4.66 -17.06
C ASP A 38 -10.67 4.19 -17.29
N THR A 39 -10.85 3.08 -18.01
CA THR A 39 -12.18 2.51 -18.25
C THR A 39 -12.80 1.99 -16.96
N VAL A 40 -12.01 1.33 -16.10
CA VAL A 40 -12.49 0.84 -14.80
C VAL A 40 -12.83 2.00 -13.88
N ARG A 41 -12.02 3.06 -13.88
CA ARG A 41 -12.28 4.29 -13.10
C ARG A 41 -13.56 4.97 -13.55
N ALA A 42 -13.76 5.14 -14.86
CA ALA A 42 -14.99 5.70 -15.41
C ALA A 42 -16.23 4.87 -15.01
N TRP A 43 -16.11 3.55 -14.90
CA TRP A 43 -17.20 2.70 -14.40
C TRP A 43 -17.51 2.93 -12.93
N ALA A 44 -16.50 3.22 -12.10
CA ALA A 44 -16.68 3.54 -10.69
C ALA A 44 -17.30 4.94 -10.51
N ASP A 45 -16.86 5.91 -11.31
CA ASP A 45 -17.39 7.28 -11.28
C ASP A 45 -18.88 7.32 -11.68
N ALA A 46 -19.28 6.44 -12.60
CA ALA A 46 -20.66 6.33 -13.07
C ALA A 46 -21.58 5.47 -12.18
N ASP A 47 -21.04 4.66 -11.27
CA ASP A 47 -21.81 3.70 -10.47
C ASP A 47 -21.24 3.55 -9.05
N GLN A 48 -21.97 4.09 -8.08
CA GLN A 48 -21.55 4.13 -6.68
C GLN A 48 -21.38 2.72 -6.07
N GLU A 49 -22.13 1.72 -6.51
CA GLU A 49 -21.99 0.36 -5.99
C GLU A 49 -20.68 -0.29 -6.48
N ILE A 50 -20.29 -0.01 -7.73
CA ILE A 50 -18.97 -0.41 -8.25
C ILE A 50 -17.86 0.31 -7.49
N ALA A 51 -17.99 1.62 -7.26
CA ALA A 51 -17.00 2.38 -6.48
C ALA A 51 -16.82 1.81 -5.07
N ARG A 52 -17.93 1.51 -4.37
CA ARG A 52 -17.92 0.89 -3.04
C ARG A 52 -17.29 -0.50 -3.06
N ALA A 53 -17.61 -1.32 -4.06
CA ALA A 53 -17.02 -2.65 -4.19
C ALA A 53 -15.51 -2.58 -4.39
N ILE A 54 -15.02 -1.68 -5.24
CA ILE A 54 -13.59 -1.45 -5.48
C ILE A 54 -12.90 -0.95 -4.20
N ALA A 55 -13.51 -0.02 -3.46
CA ALA A 55 -12.96 0.48 -2.21
C ALA A 55 -12.79 -0.65 -1.18
N ARG A 56 -13.83 -1.47 -0.95
CA ARG A 56 -13.75 -2.63 -0.06
C ARG A 56 -12.70 -3.64 -0.51
N ALA A 57 -12.61 -3.91 -1.80
CA ALA A 57 -11.59 -4.82 -2.33
C ALA A 57 -10.17 -4.28 -2.07
N ARG A 58 -9.94 -2.96 -2.17
CA ARG A 58 -8.65 -2.36 -1.82
C ARG A 58 -8.32 -2.49 -0.34
N GLU A 59 -9.29 -2.26 0.54
CA GLU A 59 -9.09 -2.40 1.99
C GLU A 59 -8.63 -3.83 2.35
N LEU A 60 -9.30 -4.85 1.79
CA LEU A 60 -8.89 -6.25 1.92
C LEU A 60 -7.51 -6.52 1.30
N GLY A 61 -7.23 -5.88 0.16
CA GLY A 61 -5.92 -5.96 -0.49
C GLY A 61 -4.79 -5.44 0.37
N PHE A 62 -5.02 -4.38 1.15
CA PHE A 62 -4.02 -3.86 2.08
C PHE A 62 -3.72 -4.86 3.19
N ASP A 63 -4.75 -5.54 3.72
CA ASP A 63 -4.56 -6.59 4.72
C ASP A 63 -3.84 -7.79 4.13
N ALA A 64 -4.14 -8.17 2.88
CA ALA A 64 -3.41 -9.21 2.16
C ALA A 64 -1.92 -8.85 1.98
N ILE A 65 -1.60 -7.60 1.65
CA ILE A 65 -0.20 -7.13 1.54
C ILE A 65 0.50 -7.18 2.89
N ALA A 66 -0.18 -6.83 3.98
CA ALA A 66 0.38 -6.92 5.33
C ALA A 66 0.71 -8.37 5.70
N MET A 67 -0.18 -9.32 5.40
CA MET A 67 0.07 -10.74 5.60
C MET A 67 1.21 -11.27 4.71
N ASP A 68 1.27 -10.86 3.45
CA ASP A 68 2.38 -11.20 2.54
C ASP A 68 3.72 -10.63 3.04
N ALA A 69 3.71 -9.44 3.64
CA ALA A 69 4.91 -8.87 4.25
C ALA A 69 5.45 -9.74 5.39
N LEU A 70 4.57 -10.25 6.27
CA LEU A 70 4.96 -11.20 7.32
C LEU A 70 5.49 -12.51 6.73
N ALA A 71 4.78 -13.08 5.76
CA ALA A 71 5.17 -14.33 5.10
C ALA A 71 6.57 -14.24 4.47
N ILE A 72 6.96 -13.08 3.91
CA ILE A 72 8.29 -12.85 3.34
C ILE A 72 9.40 -12.88 4.40
N ILE A 73 9.12 -12.43 5.62
CA ILE A 73 10.09 -12.44 6.71
C ILE A 73 10.22 -13.84 7.32
N ASP A 74 9.12 -14.58 7.39
CA ASP A 74 9.08 -15.93 7.93
C ASP A 74 9.62 -17.00 6.94
N GLU A 75 9.80 -16.64 5.67
CA GLU A 75 10.35 -17.52 4.63
C GLU A 75 11.85 -17.81 4.88
N GLU A 76 12.21 -19.10 4.90
CA GLU A 76 13.60 -19.53 5.10
C GLU A 76 14.49 -18.99 3.98
N PRO A 77 15.62 -18.32 4.30
CA PRO A 77 16.49 -17.76 3.28
C PRO A 77 17.20 -18.86 2.47
N GLU A 78 17.45 -18.54 1.21
CA GLU A 78 18.21 -19.42 0.34
C GLU A 78 19.64 -19.59 0.87
N HIS A 79 20.24 -20.74 0.57
CA HIS A 79 21.60 -21.05 0.98
C HIS A 79 22.48 -21.22 -0.25
N VAL A 80 23.71 -20.71 -0.14
CA VAL A 80 24.76 -20.89 -1.14
C VAL A 80 25.81 -21.85 -0.61
N ILE A 81 26.29 -22.74 -1.48
CA ILE A 81 27.41 -23.63 -1.18
C ILE A 81 28.66 -22.98 -1.78
N THR A 82 29.67 -22.73 -0.96
CA THR A 82 30.95 -22.17 -1.40
C THR A 82 32.07 -23.17 -1.13
N THR A 83 32.93 -23.40 -2.11
CA THR A 83 34.13 -24.23 -1.96
C THR A 83 35.22 -23.46 -1.23
N ILE A 84 35.79 -24.06 -0.18
CA ILE A 84 36.84 -23.49 0.67
C ILE A 84 38.04 -24.45 0.72
N GLY A 85 38.94 -24.30 -0.25
CA GLY A 85 40.09 -25.20 -0.44
C GLY A 85 39.77 -26.34 -1.42
N GLU A 86 40.65 -27.33 -1.52
CA GLU A 86 40.56 -28.36 -2.57
C GLU A 86 39.34 -29.27 -2.43
N ASP A 87 38.97 -29.69 -1.21
CA ASP A 87 37.91 -30.69 -0.99
C ASP A 87 36.87 -30.31 0.09
N ARG A 88 36.77 -29.03 0.48
CA ARG A 88 35.80 -28.60 1.49
C ARG A 88 34.78 -27.65 0.88
N THR A 89 33.52 -27.83 1.24
CA THR A 89 32.45 -26.89 0.95
C THR A 89 31.80 -26.43 2.24
N GLU A 90 31.35 -25.19 2.24
CA GLU A 90 30.58 -24.62 3.34
C GLU A 90 29.24 -24.14 2.81
N ARG A 91 28.16 -24.54 3.51
CA ARG A 91 26.82 -24.03 3.26
C ARG A 91 26.62 -22.78 4.10
N ARG A 92 26.38 -21.65 3.45
CA ARG A 92 26.11 -20.36 4.10
C ARG A 92 24.77 -19.82 3.64
N ILE A 93 24.13 -19.01 4.48
CA ILE A 93 22.94 -18.27 4.08
C ILE A 93 23.33 -17.28 2.98
N ASP A 94 22.52 -17.20 1.94
CA ASP A 94 22.68 -16.21 0.89
C ASP A 94 22.26 -14.83 1.39
N SER A 95 23.25 -13.94 1.53
CA SER A 95 22.99 -12.55 1.90
C SER A 95 22.12 -11.80 0.89
N ALA A 96 22.11 -12.20 -0.39
CA ALA A 96 21.26 -11.58 -1.40
C ALA A 96 19.79 -11.97 -1.19
N SER A 97 19.51 -13.25 -0.88
CA SER A 97 18.18 -13.72 -0.46
C SER A 97 17.64 -12.95 0.75
N VAL A 98 18.44 -12.80 1.81
CA VAL A 98 18.06 -12.02 3.02
C VAL A 98 17.77 -10.55 2.67
N LYS A 99 18.64 -9.91 1.89
CA LYS A 99 18.44 -8.51 1.46
C LYS A 99 17.19 -8.36 0.60
N ARG A 100 16.91 -9.32 -0.29
CA ARG A 100 15.72 -9.31 -1.13
C ARG A 100 14.44 -9.42 -0.29
N ALA A 101 14.41 -10.31 0.70
CA ALA A 101 13.30 -10.44 1.63
C ALA A 101 13.07 -9.12 2.39
N LYS A 102 14.13 -8.56 2.98
CA LYS A 102 14.09 -7.26 3.66
C LYS A 102 13.55 -6.14 2.78
N ASN A 103 14.10 -5.97 1.58
CA ASN A 103 13.67 -4.92 0.65
C ASN A 103 12.19 -5.07 0.26
N ARG A 104 11.72 -6.30 0.05
CA ARG A 104 10.31 -6.58 -0.28
C ARG A 104 9.37 -6.27 0.89
N PHE A 105 9.78 -6.61 2.11
CA PHE A 105 9.05 -6.31 3.34
C PHE A 105 8.95 -4.78 3.56
N GLU A 106 10.07 -4.08 3.52
CA GLU A 106 10.12 -2.62 3.73
C GLU A 106 9.31 -1.85 2.67
N ALA A 107 9.41 -2.25 1.40
CA ALA A 107 8.63 -1.63 0.34
C ALA A 107 7.12 -1.78 0.58
N ARG A 108 6.66 -2.95 1.04
CA ARG A 108 5.25 -3.19 1.37
C ARG A 108 4.78 -2.33 2.53
N LEU A 109 5.52 -2.32 3.64
CA LEU A 109 5.16 -1.48 4.80
C LEU A 109 5.13 0.01 4.42
N LYS A 110 6.11 0.48 3.65
CA LYS A 110 6.14 1.88 3.19
C LYS A 110 4.94 2.21 2.30
N LEU A 111 4.53 1.31 1.41
CA LEU A 111 3.34 1.52 0.59
C LEU A 111 2.07 1.49 1.43
N LEU A 112 1.93 0.54 2.36
CA LEU A 112 0.78 0.46 3.26
C LEU A 112 0.62 1.73 4.11
N ALA A 113 1.70 2.25 4.66
CA ALA A 113 1.70 3.50 5.41
C ALA A 113 1.25 4.72 4.58
N LYS A 114 1.32 4.66 3.24
CA LYS A 114 0.86 5.72 2.33
C LYS A 114 -0.52 5.44 1.75
N TRP A 115 -0.87 4.18 1.52
CA TRP A 115 -2.16 3.78 0.95
C TRP A 115 -3.27 3.72 1.98
N ASP A 116 -2.93 3.38 3.22
CA ASP A 116 -3.84 3.35 4.36
C ASP A 116 -3.15 3.83 5.64
N PRO A 117 -2.85 5.14 5.70
CA PRO A 117 -2.15 5.74 6.83
C PRO A 117 -2.92 5.62 8.15
N LYS A 118 -4.24 5.43 8.11
CA LYS A 118 -5.05 5.28 9.32
C LYS A 118 -4.73 3.99 10.06
N ARG A 119 -4.51 2.89 9.34
CA ARG A 119 -4.21 1.57 9.93
C ARG A 119 -2.71 1.29 10.02
N TYR A 120 -1.94 1.74 9.03
CA TYR A 120 -0.53 1.35 8.87
C TYR A 120 0.45 2.53 8.92
N GLY A 121 -0.04 3.77 9.10
CA GLY A 121 0.80 4.95 9.21
C GLY A 121 1.32 5.15 10.64
N GLU A 122 2.45 5.86 10.75
CA GLU A 122 2.96 6.32 12.03
C GLU A 122 2.21 7.57 12.49
N LEU A 123 1.81 7.60 13.77
CA LEU A 123 1.25 8.80 14.38
C LEU A 123 2.37 9.78 14.70
N ILE A 124 2.40 10.91 14.00
CA ILE A 124 3.37 11.97 14.24
C ILE A 124 2.75 13.03 15.16
N LYS A 125 3.37 13.24 16.32
CA LYS A 125 3.03 14.36 17.21
C LYS A 125 3.96 15.53 16.90
N HIS A 126 3.39 16.66 16.48
CA HIS A 126 4.15 17.89 16.29
C HIS A 126 4.18 18.72 17.58
N GLY A 127 5.29 19.43 17.80
CA GLY A 127 5.49 20.33 18.93
C GLY A 127 6.50 21.42 18.58
N ASN A 128 6.76 22.29 19.54
CA ASN A 128 7.76 23.35 19.43
C ASN A 128 9.18 22.78 19.37
N ALA A 129 10.16 23.61 18.99
CA ALA A 129 11.57 23.22 18.92
C ALA A 129 12.13 22.78 20.30
N ASP A 130 11.54 23.25 21.39
CA ASP A 130 11.87 22.87 22.77
C ASP A 130 11.13 21.61 23.26
N GLY A 131 10.32 20.97 22.39
CA GLY A 131 9.54 19.78 22.70
C GLY A 131 8.23 20.03 23.43
N SER A 132 7.88 21.28 23.74
CA SER A 132 6.58 21.62 24.31
C SER A 132 5.44 21.48 23.29
N ASN A 133 4.21 21.26 23.76
CA ASN A 133 3.04 21.24 22.88
C ASN A 133 2.74 22.66 22.36
N PHE A 134 2.15 22.75 21.17
CA PHE A 134 1.59 24.01 20.70
C PHE A 134 0.43 24.44 21.59
N ASP A 135 0.49 25.68 22.05
CA ASP A 135 -0.64 26.32 22.73
C ASP A 135 -1.57 26.99 21.72
N LEU A 136 -2.34 26.16 21.02
CA LEU A 136 -3.30 26.64 20.02
C LEU A 136 -4.37 27.57 20.62
N ALA A 137 -4.68 27.42 21.92
CA ALA A 137 -5.72 28.22 22.55
C ALA A 137 -5.30 29.69 22.63
N SER A 138 -4.09 29.96 23.10
CA SER A 138 -3.59 31.34 23.19
C SER A 138 -3.36 31.96 21.81
N GLU A 139 -2.89 31.20 20.82
CA GLU A 139 -2.72 31.71 19.45
C GLU A 139 -4.06 32.11 18.81
N VAL A 140 -5.11 31.29 18.98
CA VAL A 140 -6.45 31.59 18.49
C VAL A 140 -7.05 32.81 19.19
N GLU A 141 -6.85 32.95 20.50
CA GLU A 141 -7.25 34.17 21.22
C GLU A 141 -6.53 35.42 20.72
N ALA A 142 -5.21 35.33 20.51
CA ALA A 142 -4.43 36.43 19.97
C ALA A 142 -4.91 36.82 18.56
N ALA A 143 -5.23 35.85 17.70
CA ALA A 143 -5.80 36.10 16.39
C ALA A 143 -7.16 36.80 16.46
N ARG A 144 -8.07 36.35 17.34
CA ARG A 144 -9.38 36.99 17.54
C ARG A 144 -9.24 38.44 18.01
N ARG A 145 -8.33 38.72 18.94
CA ARG A 145 -8.08 40.08 19.44
C ARG A 145 -7.62 41.03 18.32
N ARG A 146 -6.80 40.57 17.38
CA ARG A 146 -6.37 41.37 16.22
C ARG A 146 -7.53 41.73 15.29
N VAL A 147 -8.46 40.80 15.08
CA VAL A 147 -9.65 41.04 14.25
C VAL A 147 -10.62 42.00 14.93
N SER A 148 -10.84 41.85 16.24
CA SER A 148 -11.74 42.74 16.99
C SER A 148 -11.17 44.14 17.24
N GLY A 149 -9.84 44.29 17.25
CA GLY A 149 -9.16 45.57 17.45
C GLY A 149 -8.86 46.35 16.15
N GLY A 150 -9.27 45.83 14.99
CA GLY A 150 -9.04 46.42 13.68
C GLY A 150 -10.26 47.11 13.06
N ALA A 151 -11.28 47.46 13.86
CA ALA A 151 -12.46 48.24 13.46
C ALA A 151 -12.43 49.62 14.11
#